data_AF-A0A9E2YC90-F1
#
_entry.id   AF-A0A9E2YC90-F1
#
_cell.length_a   1.000
_cell.length_b   1.000
_cell.length_c   1.000
_cell.angle_alpha   90.00
_cell.angle_beta   90.00
_cell.angle_gamma   90.00
#
_symmetry.space_group_name_H-M   'P 1'
#
loop_
_entity.id
_entity.type
_entity.pdbx_description
1 polymer ?
#
loop_
_entity_poly.entity_id
_entity_poly.type
_entity_poly.pdbx_seq_one_letter_code
_entity_poly.pdbx_strand_id
1 'polypeptide(L)' 'MRIWPGRPYPLGPTWDGAGVNFALFAEHAEKVELCLFDSPEATAPNECILLPERTDFVFHGYS' A
#
# COMPACT_ATOMS: atom_id res chain seq x y z
N MET A 1 -2.63 4.25 -11.61
CA MET A 1 -3.90 3.84 -10.95
C MET A 1 -4.31 4.88 -9.89
N ARG A 2 -5.59 5.00 -9.50
CA ARG A 2 -6.01 5.89 -8.39
C ARG A 2 -6.15 5.04 -7.12
N ILE A 3 -5.32 5.30 -6.11
CA ILE A 3 -5.44 4.70 -4.77
C ILE A 3 -6.53 5.43 -3.98
N TRP A 4 -7.35 4.67 -3.29
CA TRP A 4 -8.32 5.17 -2.31
C TRP A 4 -7.67 5.23 -0.92
N PRO A 5 -8.20 6.04 0.02
CA PRO A 5 -7.60 6.21 1.34
C PRO A 5 -7.31 4.90 2.10
N GLY A 6 -8.15 3.88 1.96
CA GLY A 6 -8.02 2.63 2.71
C GLY A 6 -8.21 2.83 4.22
N ARG A 7 -7.62 1.95 5.03
CA ARG A 7 -7.69 1.92 6.49
C ARG A 7 -6.33 1.59 7.09
N PRO A 8 -5.99 2.14 8.27
CA PRO A 8 -4.72 1.85 8.97
C PRO A 8 -4.67 0.44 9.59
N TYR A 9 -5.77 -0.31 9.57
CA TYR A 9 -5.84 -1.66 10.14
C TYR A 9 -6.79 -2.56 9.32
N PRO A 10 -6.51 -3.88 9.23
CA PRO A 10 -5.33 -4.60 9.74
C PRO A 10 -4.02 -4.22 9.05
N LEU A 11 -2.90 -4.41 9.75
CA LEU A 11 -1.56 -4.23 9.17
C LEU A 11 -1.29 -5.28 8.09
N GLY A 12 -0.55 -4.88 7.07
CA GLY A 12 -0.25 -5.68 5.89
C GLY A 12 -1.31 -5.52 4.78
N PRO A 13 -1.22 -6.35 3.73
CA PRO A 13 -2.24 -6.43 2.68
C PRO A 13 -3.46 -7.22 3.17
N THR A 14 -4.67 -6.74 2.87
CA THR A 14 -5.93 -7.43 3.18
C THR A 14 -6.89 -7.31 2.00
N TRP A 15 -7.24 -8.44 1.42
CA TRP A 15 -8.20 -8.53 0.33
C TRP A 15 -9.62 -8.70 0.87
N ASP A 16 -10.55 -7.91 0.36
CA ASP A 16 -11.97 -7.92 0.78
C ASP A 16 -12.94 -8.42 -0.31
N GLY A 17 -12.41 -8.88 -1.44
CA GLY A 17 -13.20 -9.31 -2.60
C GLY A 17 -13.36 -8.25 -3.69
N ALA A 18 -13.27 -6.96 -3.35
CA ALA A 18 -13.32 -5.86 -4.32
C ALA A 18 -11.94 -5.27 -4.64
N GLY A 19 -10.99 -5.43 -3.73
CA GLY A 19 -9.65 -4.85 -3.83
C GLY A 19 -8.82 -5.16 -2.60
N VAL A 20 -7.65 -4.54 -2.49
CA VAL A 20 -6.69 -4.81 -1.41
C VAL A 20 -6.42 -3.53 -0.62
N ASN A 21 -6.67 -3.60 0.69
CA ASN A 21 -6.20 -2.61 1.64
C ASN A 21 -4.76 -2.89 2.04
N PHE A 22 -3.88 -1.90 1.95
CA PHE A 22 -2.50 -1.98 2.45
C PHE A 22 -2.36 -1.05 3.65
N ALA A 23 -1.75 -1.55 4.72
CA ALA A 23 -1.38 -0.75 5.88
C ALA A 23 0.02 -1.12 6.37
N LEU A 24 0.92 -0.13 6.47
CA LEU A 24 2.32 -0.30 6.85
C LEU A 24 2.68 0.67 7.97
N PHE A 25 3.05 0.16 9.13
CA PHE A 25 3.62 0.98 10.20
C PHE A 25 5.04 1.43 9.82
N ALA A 26 5.29 2.73 9.86
CA ALA A 26 6.60 3.31 9.66
C ALA A 26 6.71 4.68 10.38
N GLU A 27 7.20 4.68 11.62
CA GLU A 27 7.30 5.87 12.47
C GLU A 27 8.14 6.99 11.85
N HIS A 28 9.32 6.63 11.35
CA HIS A 28 10.33 7.57 10.86
C HIS A 28 10.33 7.73 9.34
N ALA A 29 9.44 7.05 8.61
CA ALA A 29 9.38 7.20 7.17
C ALA A 29 8.75 8.55 6.79
N GLU A 30 9.36 9.22 5.82
CA GLU A 30 8.79 10.42 5.20
C GLU A 30 7.84 10.06 4.05
N LYS A 31 8.07 8.90 3.42
CA LYS A 31 7.33 8.42 2.25
C LYS A 31 7.28 6.90 2.23
N VAL A 32 6.16 6.34 1.78
CA VAL A 32 6.00 4.91 1.49
C VAL A 32 5.42 4.73 0.09
N GLU A 33 6.02 3.85 -0.71
CA GLU A 33 5.56 3.49 -2.04
C GLU A 33 5.19 2.00 -2.09
N LEU A 34 3.99 1.72 -2.57
CA LEU A 34 3.51 0.37 -2.89
C LEU A 34 3.97 0.02 -4.31
N CYS A 35 4.85 -0.96 -4.45
CA CYS A 35 5.32 -1.42 -5.75
C CYS A 35 4.63 -2.74 -6.14
N LEU A 36 4.01 -2.74 -7.32
CA LEU A 36 3.27 -3.86 -7.88
C LEU A 36 4.09 -4.52 -8.98
N PHE A 37 4.12 -5.85 -8.97
CA PHE A 37 4.85 -6.69 -9.93
C PHE A 37 3.85 -7.58 -10.67
N ASP A 38 4.03 -7.72 -11.98
CA ASP A 38 3.09 -8.50 -12.81
C ASP A 38 3.23 -10.01 -12.61
N SER A 39 4.42 -10.47 -12.19
CA SER A 39 4.67 -11.87 -11.89
C SER A 39 5.75 -12.06 -10.83
N PRO A 40 5.86 -13.24 -10.22
CA PRO A 40 6.92 -13.56 -9.26
C PRO A 40 8.34 -13.47 -9.82
N GLU A 41 8.51 -13.65 -11.14
CA GLU A 41 9.81 -13.62 -11.83
C GLU A 41 10.19 -12.21 -12.30
N ALA A 42 9.30 -11.22 -12.15
CA ALA A 42 9.55 -9.85 -12.55
C ALA A 42 10.73 -9.26 -11.77
N THR A 43 11.72 -8.71 -12.49
CA THR A 43 12.93 -8.13 -11.90
C THR A 43 12.78 -6.66 -11.52
N ALA A 44 11.68 -6.03 -11.93
CA ALA A 44 11.36 -4.63 -11.65
C ALA A 44 9.84 -4.47 -11.48
N PRO A 45 9.39 -3.47 -10.71
CA PRO A 45 7.96 -3.22 -10.53
C PRO A 45 7.35 -2.65 -11.82
N ASN A 46 6.12 -3.06 -12.09
CA ASN A 46 5.30 -2.50 -13.16
C ASN A 46 4.76 -1.11 -12.78
N GLU A 47 4.37 -0.93 -11.52
CA GLU A 47 3.90 0.35 -10.99
C GLU A 47 4.42 0.54 -9.56
N CYS A 48 4.81 1.76 -9.19
CA CYS A 48 5.02 2.15 -7.79
C CYS A 48 4.11 3.33 -7.46
N ILE A 49 3.30 3.17 -6.43
CA ILE A 49 2.24 4.10 -6.05
C ILE A 49 2.52 4.64 -4.65
N LEU A 50 2.52 5.97 -4.51
CA LEU A 50 2.61 6.61 -3.20
C LEU A 50 1.38 6.25 -2.34
N LEU A 51 1.59 5.78 -1.11
CA LEU A 51 0.52 5.68 -0.12
C LEU A 51 0.23 7.08 0.46
N PRO A 52 -0.95 7.67 0.21
CA PRO A 52 -1.19 9.07 0.50
C PRO A 52 -1.59 9.32 1.97
N GLU A 53 -2.18 8.32 2.63
CA GLU A 53 -2.74 8.49 3.98
C GLU A 53 -1.78 7.99 5.06
N ARG A 54 -1.76 8.69 6.20
CA ARG A 54 -0.98 8.33 7.38
C ARG A 54 -1.78 8.60 8.65
N THR A 55 -2.08 7.55 9.41
CA THR A 55 -2.77 7.62 10.71
C THR A 55 -1.94 6.86 11.75
N ASP A 56 -1.61 7.48 12.89
CA ASP A 56 -0.84 6.85 13.98
C ASP A 56 0.43 6.10 13.50
N PHE A 57 1.21 6.77 12.63
CA PHE A 57 2.42 6.22 12.01
C PHE A 57 2.20 5.08 11.01
N VAL A 58 0.94 4.75 10.68
CA VAL A 58 0.59 3.76 9.68
C VAL A 58 0.26 4.45 8.36
N PHE A 59 1.05 4.14 7.32
CA PHE A 59 0.76 4.51 5.95
C PHE A 59 -0.26 3.54 5.37
N HIS A 60 -1.29 4.03 4.69
CA HIS A 60 -2.31 3.15 4.14
C HIS A 60 -2.91 3.64 2.82
N GLY A 61 -3.52 2.69 2.11
CA GLY A 61 -4.19 2.91 0.83
C GLY A 61 -4.92 1.66 0.37
N TYR A 62 -5.86 1.83 -0.56
CA TYR A 62 -6.64 0.75 -1.14
C TYR A 62 -6.60 0.80 -2.66
N SER A 63 -6.25 -0.33 -3.28
CA SER A 63 -6.19 -0.53 -4.72
C SER A 63 -7.27 -1.48 -5.21
#